data_AF-A0AAU1ZLP8-F1
#
_entry.id   AF-A0AAU1ZLP8-F1
#
_cell.length_a   1.000
_cell.length_b   1.000
_cell.length_c   1.000
_cell.angle_alpha   90.00
_cell.angle_beta   90.00
_cell.angle_gamma   90.00
#
_symmetry.space_group_name_H-M   'P 1'
#
loop_
_entity.id
_entity.type
_entity.pdbx_description
1 polymer ?
#
loop_
_entity_poly.entity_id
_entity_poly.type
_entity_poly.pdbx_seq_one_letter_code
_entity_poly.pdbx_strand_id
1 'polypeptide(L)'
;MTVYQLSVEASTFTRWLTEFAARLQPGAGWYGVFAERDPEGLRACFDGTELLPWDVVESLLQDAGEPLDGPLAARAGALYAAAATAHDRRPGGAASLAERRGLMERERRYAESRARELGERLRLAPGREEAARLENDLAWIRDDHARAVARVTELTTRLARLGPEARTAPRGQAPAAPLAIPPAPAAPPVAATPTPPAPAPAPAKRRPRGARYAWLEEEGVENVAAVSVPVLPTGGAAPRGARFGGGGDPTPATGAAAGLAAGATGAPEEDPAETARAAANAVYALQRLRAQGRSGEAHALLCEALGGPPARLPALAAELHRAGLGADWSTLLWEASSLPPGRLAAVAGALADVGRTADCEQLLRQGVARPVEELAGACAALHAEDHHREAHALLTAFVRVRAPEDAARLAGADPRGLVPQLLDAARAVSVTRERDLLHALRVAGLAGA
;
A
#
# COMPACT_ATOMS: atom_id res chain seq x y z
N MET A 1 5.26 0.57 -25.78
CA MET A 1 4.21 0.88 -24.78
C MET A 1 3.04 1.51 -25.49
N THR A 2 1.91 0.83 -25.60
CA THR A 2 0.65 1.43 -26.06
C THR A 2 0.09 2.27 -24.92
N VAL A 3 0.14 3.59 -25.06
CA VAL A 3 -0.57 4.52 -24.18
C VAL A 3 -2.06 4.26 -24.39
N TYR A 4 -2.72 3.63 -23.43
CA TYR A 4 -4.18 3.52 -23.46
C TYR A 4 -4.77 4.91 -23.27
N GLN A 5 -5.21 5.54 -24.36
CA GLN A 5 -6.03 6.75 -24.26
C GLN A 5 -7.31 6.38 -23.52
N LEU A 6 -7.57 7.07 -22.40
CA LEU A 6 -8.83 6.95 -21.67
C LEU A 6 -9.98 7.37 -22.58
N SER A 7 -11.10 6.66 -22.52
CA SER A 7 -12.30 7.07 -23.27
C SER A 7 -12.77 8.45 -22.78
N VAL A 8 -13.55 9.14 -23.60
CA VAL A 8 -14.13 10.45 -23.23
C VAL A 8 -15.01 10.32 -21.99
N GLU A 9 -15.77 9.23 -21.88
CA GLU A 9 -16.63 8.93 -20.74
C GLU A 9 -15.82 8.71 -19.47
N ALA A 10 -14.76 7.89 -19.54
CA ALA A 10 -13.87 7.64 -18.41
C ALA A 10 -13.20 8.93 -17.94
N SER A 11 -12.64 9.71 -18.88
CA SER A 11 -11.98 11.00 -18.58
C SER A 11 -12.95 12.02 -17.97
N THR A 12 -14.21 12.02 -18.40
CA THR A 12 -15.24 12.93 -17.88
C THR A 12 -15.62 12.57 -16.44
N PHE A 13 -15.80 11.28 -16.15
CA PHE A 13 -16.06 10.83 -14.78
C PHE A 13 -14.86 11.09 -13.87
N THR A 14 -13.64 10.76 -14.29
CA THR A 14 -12.42 10.97 -13.52
C THR A 14 -12.19 12.45 -13.18
N ARG A 15 -12.42 13.36 -14.14
CA ARG A 15 -12.35 14.80 -13.88
C ARG A 15 -13.40 15.25 -12.87
N TRP A 16 -14.66 14.84 -13.04
CA TRP A 16 -15.72 15.15 -12.07
C TRP A 16 -15.37 14.63 -10.67
N LEU A 17 -14.87 13.39 -10.58
CA LEU A 17 -14.47 12.76 -9.33
C LEU A 17 -13.34 13.53 -8.63
N THR A 18 -12.34 13.97 -9.41
CA THR A 18 -11.22 14.77 -8.89
C THR A 18 -11.69 16.14 -8.39
N GLU A 19 -12.53 16.84 -9.15
CA GLU A 19 -13.13 18.12 -8.75
C GLU A 19 -14.05 17.98 -7.53
N PHE A 20 -14.72 16.84 -7.39
CA PHE A 20 -15.58 16.54 -6.24
C PHE A 20 -14.75 16.23 -4.99
N ALA A 21 -13.75 15.35 -5.11
CA ALA A 21 -12.87 14.98 -3.99
C ALA A 21 -12.10 16.17 -3.42
N ALA A 22 -11.74 17.16 -4.24
CA ALA A 22 -11.10 18.40 -3.80
C ALA A 22 -11.95 19.23 -2.81
N ARG A 23 -13.25 18.96 -2.69
CA ARG A 23 -14.17 19.64 -1.76
C ARG A 23 -14.32 18.89 -0.43
N LEU A 24 -13.85 17.65 -0.37
CA LEU A 24 -13.90 16.83 0.83
C LEU A 24 -12.74 17.21 1.75
N GLN A 25 -12.97 17.13 3.06
CA GLN A 25 -11.92 17.35 4.05
C GLN A 25 -10.93 16.17 4.03
N PRO A 26 -9.63 16.40 3.73
CA PRO A 26 -8.64 15.32 3.74
C PRO A 26 -8.54 14.68 5.13
N GLY A 27 -8.51 13.35 5.18
CA GLY A 27 -8.37 12.60 6.44
C GLY A 27 -9.64 12.54 7.32
N ALA A 28 -10.77 13.07 6.85
CA ALA A 28 -12.06 12.97 7.53
C ALA A 28 -13.05 12.07 6.77
N GLY A 29 -14.06 11.57 7.48
CA GLY A 29 -15.13 10.77 6.90
C GLY A 29 -14.64 9.47 6.27
N TRP A 30 -15.43 8.93 5.35
CA TRP A 30 -15.06 7.78 4.53
C TRP A 30 -13.91 8.07 3.57
N TYR A 31 -13.79 9.31 3.07
CA TYR A 31 -12.68 9.70 2.21
C TYR A 31 -11.32 9.47 2.87
N GLY A 32 -11.18 9.88 4.14
CA GLY A 32 -9.99 9.62 4.95
C GLY A 32 -9.74 8.12 5.13
N VAL A 33 -10.77 7.35 5.49
CA VAL A 33 -10.67 5.89 5.69
C VAL A 33 -10.19 5.17 4.44
N PHE A 34 -10.72 5.51 3.26
CA PHE A 34 -10.30 4.89 2.01
C PHE A 34 -8.88 5.30 1.60
N ALA A 35 -8.54 6.58 1.78
CA ALA A 35 -7.21 7.10 1.44
C ALA A 35 -6.12 6.49 2.32
N GLU A 36 -6.39 6.26 3.60
CA GLU A 36 -5.44 5.60 4.52
C GLU A 36 -5.26 4.12 4.18
N ARG A 37 -6.35 3.44 3.81
CA ARG A 37 -6.33 1.99 3.58
C ARG A 37 -5.71 1.58 2.26
N ASP A 38 -6.09 2.27 1.19
CA ASP A 38 -5.72 1.91 -0.18
C ASP A 38 -5.37 3.15 -1.00
N PRO A 39 -4.28 3.84 -0.64
CA PRO A 39 -3.85 5.06 -1.33
C PRO A 39 -3.52 4.80 -2.80
N GLU A 40 -2.98 3.61 -3.12
CA GLU A 40 -2.65 3.24 -4.50
C GLU A 40 -3.90 2.95 -5.33
N GLY A 41 -4.86 2.19 -4.82
CA GLY A 41 -6.13 1.93 -5.49
C GLY A 41 -6.96 3.20 -5.68
N LEU A 42 -6.96 4.08 -4.69
CA LEU A 42 -7.64 5.37 -4.79
C LEU A 42 -6.94 6.30 -5.80
N ARG A 43 -5.60 6.32 -5.83
CA ARG A 43 -4.83 7.04 -6.87
C ARG A 43 -5.12 6.48 -8.25
N ALA A 44 -5.15 5.16 -8.43
CA ALA A 44 -5.51 4.52 -9.70
C ALA A 44 -6.89 4.95 -10.21
N CYS A 45 -7.85 5.17 -9.30
CA CYS A 45 -9.18 5.70 -9.64
C CYS A 45 -9.14 7.18 -10.08
N PHE A 46 -8.36 8.02 -9.39
CA PHE A 46 -8.18 9.42 -9.75
C PHE A 46 -7.35 9.62 -11.03
N ASP A 47 -6.48 8.67 -11.37
CA ASP A 47 -5.74 8.64 -12.63
C ASP A 47 -6.58 8.04 -13.77
N GLY A 48 -7.79 7.52 -13.47
CA GLY A 48 -8.71 6.91 -14.43
C GLY A 48 -8.28 5.54 -14.96
N THR A 49 -7.21 4.96 -14.41
CA THR A 49 -6.76 3.61 -14.76
C THR A 49 -7.75 2.56 -14.24
N GLU A 50 -8.28 2.80 -13.05
CA GLU A 50 -9.37 2.05 -12.43
C GLU A 50 -10.65 2.89 -12.29
N LEU A 51 -11.78 2.20 -12.16
CA LEU A 51 -13.06 2.85 -11.90
C LEU A 51 -13.40 2.75 -10.41
N LEU A 52 -13.63 3.89 -9.76
CA LEU A 52 -14.01 3.92 -8.34
C LEU A 52 -15.35 3.22 -8.12
N PRO A 53 -15.46 2.18 -7.29
CA PRO A 53 -16.72 1.47 -7.06
C PRO A 53 -17.87 2.42 -6.64
N TRP A 54 -19.09 2.15 -7.08
CA TRP A 54 -20.21 3.05 -6.81
C TRP A 54 -20.50 3.21 -5.31
N ASP A 55 -20.37 2.15 -4.51
CA ASP A 55 -20.56 2.19 -3.05
C ASP A 55 -19.57 3.15 -2.33
N VAL A 56 -18.41 3.37 -2.95
CA VAL A 56 -17.42 4.33 -2.48
C VAL A 56 -17.85 5.73 -2.87
N VAL A 57 -18.30 5.95 -4.11
CA VAL A 57 -18.87 7.25 -4.55
C VAL A 57 -20.03 7.69 -3.66
N GLU A 58 -20.95 6.77 -3.32
CA GLU A 58 -22.05 7.04 -2.39
C GLU A 58 -21.55 7.46 -1.00
N SER A 59 -20.48 6.84 -0.51
CA SER A 59 -19.87 7.22 0.76
C SER A 59 -19.23 8.61 0.71
N LEU A 60 -18.61 8.98 -0.41
CA LEU A 60 -18.04 10.32 -0.60
C LEU A 60 -19.12 11.40 -0.74
N LEU A 61 -20.25 11.09 -1.41
CA LEU A 61 -21.42 11.96 -1.44
C LEU A 61 -21.97 12.19 -0.04
N GLN A 62 -22.04 11.13 0.78
CA GLN A 62 -22.44 11.25 2.17
C GLN A 62 -21.47 12.12 3.00
N ASP A 63 -20.16 11.98 2.81
CA ASP A 63 -19.16 12.82 3.49
C ASP A 63 -19.33 14.31 3.15
N ALA A 64 -19.74 14.62 1.92
CA ALA A 64 -20.08 15.98 1.50
C ALA A 64 -21.43 16.48 2.03
N GLY A 65 -22.21 15.64 2.72
CA GLY A 65 -23.57 15.95 3.15
C GLY A 65 -24.59 15.98 2.00
N GLU A 66 -24.26 15.36 0.86
CA GLU A 66 -25.09 15.36 -0.34
C GLU A 66 -26.12 14.23 -0.28
N PRO A 67 -27.42 14.52 -0.48
CA PRO A 67 -28.45 13.49 -0.48
C PRO A 67 -28.29 12.56 -1.70
N LEU A 68 -28.43 11.25 -1.48
CA LEU A 68 -28.23 10.23 -2.52
C LEU A 68 -29.29 10.27 -3.65
N ASP A 69 -30.44 10.89 -3.38
CA ASP A 69 -31.50 11.18 -4.35
C ASP A 69 -31.42 12.62 -4.92
N GLY A 70 -30.38 13.36 -4.54
CA GLY A 70 -30.13 14.73 -4.98
C GLY A 70 -29.64 14.84 -6.43
N PRO A 71 -29.69 16.06 -7.00
CA PRO A 71 -29.26 16.30 -8.39
C PRO A 71 -27.77 16.02 -8.61
N LEU A 72 -26.92 16.23 -7.59
CA LEU A 72 -25.49 15.92 -7.69
C LEU A 72 -25.26 14.41 -7.76
N ALA A 73 -25.92 13.63 -6.89
CA ALA A 73 -25.83 12.17 -6.89
C ALA A 73 -26.37 11.56 -8.21
N ALA A 74 -27.50 12.09 -8.72
CA ALA A 74 -28.03 11.69 -10.02
C ALA A 74 -27.05 11.96 -11.17
N ARG A 75 -26.41 13.14 -11.17
CA ARG A 75 -25.35 13.48 -12.14
C ARG A 75 -24.14 12.56 -12.01
N ALA A 76 -23.68 12.29 -10.79
CA ALA A 76 -22.58 11.36 -10.51
C ALA A 76 -22.90 9.96 -11.06
N GLY A 77 -24.11 9.46 -10.82
CA GLY A 77 -24.58 8.16 -11.29
C GLY A 77 -24.62 8.06 -12.82
N ALA A 78 -25.07 9.10 -13.50
CA ALA A 78 -25.06 9.15 -14.97
C ALA A 78 -23.63 9.11 -15.55
N LEU A 79 -22.72 9.89 -14.97
CA LEU A 79 -21.30 9.89 -15.38
C LEU A 79 -20.64 8.54 -15.10
N TYR A 80 -20.88 7.97 -13.92
CA TYR A 80 -20.38 6.66 -13.53
C TYR A 80 -20.86 5.57 -14.49
N ALA A 81 -22.15 5.53 -14.81
CA ALA A 81 -22.72 4.53 -15.69
C ALA A 81 -22.13 4.58 -17.11
N ALA A 82 -21.90 5.79 -17.63
CA ALA A 82 -21.23 5.98 -18.93
C ALA A 82 -19.78 5.47 -18.88
N ALA A 83 -19.02 5.86 -17.84
CA ALA A 83 -17.64 5.44 -17.66
C ALA A 83 -17.51 3.91 -17.46
N ALA A 84 -18.37 3.31 -16.64
CA ALA A 84 -18.45 1.87 -16.43
C ALA A 84 -18.71 1.14 -17.75
N THR A 85 -19.67 1.61 -18.53
CA THR A 85 -20.00 1.01 -19.83
C THR A 85 -18.81 1.05 -20.80
N ALA A 86 -18.09 2.17 -20.85
CA ALA A 86 -16.90 2.29 -21.68
C ALA A 86 -15.75 1.39 -21.18
N HIS A 87 -15.54 1.33 -19.86
CA HIS A 87 -14.54 0.47 -19.22
C HIS A 87 -14.79 -1.02 -19.51
N ASP A 88 -16.05 -1.44 -19.43
CA ASP A 88 -16.49 -2.82 -19.56
C ASP A 88 -16.40 -3.35 -21.01
N ARG A 89 -16.49 -2.46 -22.00
CA ARG A 89 -16.38 -2.80 -23.43
C ARG A 89 -14.94 -2.92 -23.93
N ARG A 90 -13.94 -2.61 -23.11
CA ARG A 90 -12.53 -2.76 -23.48
C ARG A 90 -12.20 -4.23 -23.73
N PRO A 91 -11.20 -4.55 -24.58
CA PRO A 91 -10.77 -5.94 -24.78
C PRO A 91 -10.45 -6.61 -23.43
N GLY A 92 -11.11 -7.74 -23.14
CA GLY A 92 -10.99 -8.45 -21.86
C GLY A 92 -11.81 -7.88 -20.69
N GLY A 93 -12.62 -6.84 -20.90
CA GLY A 93 -13.42 -6.19 -19.86
C GLY A 93 -14.45 -7.13 -19.21
N ALA A 94 -15.14 -7.95 -19.99
CA ALA A 94 -16.08 -8.95 -19.47
C ALA A 94 -15.39 -10.00 -18.57
N ALA A 95 -14.20 -10.47 -18.96
CA ALA A 95 -13.41 -11.41 -18.15
C ALA A 95 -12.91 -10.76 -16.86
N SER A 96 -12.42 -9.51 -16.95
CA SER A 96 -11.99 -8.75 -15.77
C SER A 96 -13.14 -8.49 -14.79
N LEU A 97 -14.33 -8.15 -15.29
CA LEU A 97 -15.53 -8.00 -14.47
C LEU A 97 -15.94 -9.31 -13.78
N ALA A 98 -15.89 -10.44 -14.49
CA ALA A 98 -16.20 -11.76 -13.92
C ALA A 98 -15.20 -12.15 -12.82
N GLU A 99 -13.91 -11.87 -13.03
CA GLU A 99 -12.86 -12.06 -12.04
C GLU A 99 -13.07 -11.21 -10.79
N ARG A 100 -13.38 -9.91 -10.97
CA ARG A 100 -13.72 -9.00 -9.86
C ARG A 100 -14.95 -9.46 -9.10
N ARG A 101 -15.99 -9.94 -9.79
CA ARG A 101 -17.20 -10.48 -9.14
C ARG A 101 -16.85 -11.70 -8.30
N GLY A 102 -16.06 -12.63 -8.84
CA GLY A 102 -15.61 -13.81 -8.11
C GLY A 102 -14.79 -13.46 -6.87
N LEU A 103 -13.96 -12.42 -6.93
CA LEU A 103 -13.23 -11.90 -5.77
C LEU A 103 -14.18 -11.32 -4.72
N MET A 104 -15.12 -10.46 -5.11
CA MET A 104 -16.10 -9.88 -4.19
C MET A 104 -17.07 -10.92 -3.59
N GLU A 105 -17.37 -12.01 -4.30
CA GLU A 105 -18.15 -13.12 -3.74
C GLU A 105 -17.40 -13.85 -2.63
N ARG A 106 -16.07 -13.99 -2.74
CA ARG A 106 -15.24 -14.56 -1.66
C ARG A 106 -15.19 -13.62 -0.46
N GLU A 107 -14.98 -12.32 -0.69
CA GLU A 107 -14.99 -11.30 0.37
C GLU A 107 -16.34 -11.27 1.10
N ARG A 108 -17.46 -11.34 0.36
CA ARG A 108 -18.80 -11.41 0.96
C ARG A 108 -18.94 -12.60 1.90
N ARG A 109 -18.56 -13.80 1.45
CA ARG A 109 -18.66 -15.03 2.27
C ARG A 109 -17.73 -14.98 3.48
N TYR A 110 -16.55 -14.40 3.31
CA TYR A 110 -15.60 -14.18 4.40
C TYR A 110 -16.18 -13.24 5.46
N ALA A 111 -16.62 -12.05 5.06
CA ALA A 111 -17.18 -11.04 5.96
C ALA A 111 -18.44 -11.57 6.66
N GLU A 112 -19.29 -12.32 5.95
CA GLU A 112 -20.45 -12.99 6.54
C GLU A 112 -20.05 -14.01 7.62
N SER A 113 -19.08 -14.88 7.32
CA SER A 113 -18.60 -15.89 8.28
C SER A 113 -17.96 -15.24 9.50
N ARG A 114 -17.15 -14.20 9.28
CA ARG A 114 -16.46 -13.45 10.33
C ARG A 114 -17.43 -12.66 11.21
N ALA A 115 -18.49 -12.08 10.62
CA ALA A 115 -19.56 -11.42 11.36
C ALA A 115 -20.30 -12.39 12.30
N ARG A 116 -20.57 -13.62 11.86
CA ARG A 116 -21.16 -14.66 12.71
C ARG A 116 -20.24 -15.02 13.87
N GLU A 117 -18.95 -15.26 13.59
CA GLU A 117 -17.96 -15.60 14.62
C GLU A 117 -17.82 -14.49 15.68
N LEU A 118 -17.71 -13.24 15.25
CA LEU A 118 -17.65 -12.09 16.16
C LEU A 118 -18.95 -11.93 16.96
N GLY A 119 -20.11 -12.21 16.36
CA GLY A 119 -21.39 -12.21 17.06
C GLY A 119 -21.53 -13.31 18.11
N GLU A 120 -20.98 -14.51 17.87
CA GLU A 120 -20.89 -15.57 18.89
C GLU A 120 -19.97 -15.16 20.04
N ARG A 121 -18.77 -14.65 19.72
CA ARG A 121 -17.80 -14.20 20.73
C ARG A 121 -18.35 -13.06 21.58
N LEU A 122 -19.05 -12.10 20.97
CA LEU A 122 -19.69 -10.99 21.68
C LEU A 122 -20.72 -11.49 22.70
N ARG A 123 -21.50 -12.52 22.35
CA ARG A 123 -22.48 -13.14 23.27
C ARG A 123 -21.83 -13.82 24.48
N LEU A 124 -20.61 -14.31 24.33
CA LEU A 124 -19.85 -15.00 25.37
C LEU A 124 -18.86 -14.08 26.11
N ALA A 125 -18.83 -12.78 25.77
CA ALA A 125 -17.82 -11.85 26.29
C ALA A 125 -17.95 -11.67 27.81
N PRO A 126 -16.90 -11.92 28.60
CA PRO A 126 -16.95 -11.88 30.07
C PRO A 126 -16.91 -10.46 30.66
N GLY A 127 -16.73 -9.41 29.84
CA GLY A 127 -16.59 -8.03 30.32
C GLY A 127 -16.95 -6.96 29.29
N ARG A 128 -17.28 -5.75 29.80
CA ARG A 128 -17.76 -4.62 28.98
C ARG A 128 -16.72 -4.10 27.99
N GLU A 129 -15.44 -4.11 28.35
CA GLU A 129 -14.36 -3.63 27.45
C GLU A 129 -14.10 -4.59 26.29
N GLU A 130 -14.23 -5.89 26.52
CA GLU A 130 -14.10 -6.90 25.47
C GLU A 130 -15.34 -6.88 24.57
N ALA A 131 -16.52 -6.72 25.15
CA ALA A 131 -17.75 -6.53 24.40
C ALA A 131 -17.67 -5.29 23.48
N ALA A 132 -17.23 -4.14 24.00
CA ALA A 132 -17.08 -2.91 23.21
C ALA A 132 -16.07 -3.08 22.05
N ARG A 133 -14.96 -3.79 22.28
CA ARG A 133 -13.99 -4.11 21.22
C ARG A 133 -14.60 -5.01 20.13
N LEU A 134 -15.31 -6.06 20.54
CA LEU A 134 -15.98 -6.99 19.62
C LEU A 134 -17.14 -6.32 18.86
N GLU A 135 -17.87 -5.40 19.50
CA GLU A 135 -18.90 -4.59 18.86
C GLU A 135 -18.31 -3.70 17.77
N ASN A 136 -17.16 -3.07 18.05
CA ASN A 136 -16.45 -2.27 17.06
C ASN A 136 -15.97 -3.11 15.87
N ASP A 137 -15.33 -4.25 16.12
CA ASP A 137 -14.88 -5.16 15.06
C ASP A 137 -16.07 -5.69 14.24
N LEU A 138 -17.20 -5.97 14.92
CA LEU A 138 -18.43 -6.41 14.28
C LEU A 138 -19.06 -5.31 13.42
N ALA A 139 -18.95 -4.04 13.82
CA ALA A 139 -19.42 -2.91 13.01
C ALA A 139 -18.60 -2.79 11.71
N TRP A 140 -17.27 -2.90 11.80
CA TRP A 140 -16.39 -2.88 10.63
C TRP A 140 -16.69 -4.03 9.66
N ILE A 141 -16.74 -5.28 10.14
CA ILE A 141 -16.98 -6.42 9.26
C ILE A 141 -18.38 -6.40 8.62
N ARG A 142 -19.36 -5.75 9.28
CA ARG A 142 -20.70 -5.54 8.71
C ARG A 142 -20.68 -4.51 7.59
N ASP A 143 -19.90 -3.43 7.71
CA ASP A 143 -19.70 -2.46 6.63
C ASP A 143 -19.00 -3.14 5.43
N ASP A 144 -17.94 -3.93 5.68
CA ASP A 144 -17.27 -4.73 4.65
C ASP A 144 -18.22 -5.68 3.93
N HIS A 145 -19.05 -6.40 4.68
CA HIS A 145 -20.06 -7.28 4.12
C HIS A 145 -21.05 -6.49 3.25
N ALA A 146 -21.56 -5.35 3.73
CA ALA A 146 -22.50 -4.52 2.98
C ALA A 146 -21.88 -4.01 1.65
N ARG A 147 -20.63 -3.57 1.67
CA ARG A 147 -19.89 -3.14 0.47
C ARG A 147 -19.63 -4.30 -0.49
N ALA A 148 -19.25 -5.47 0.01
CA ALA A 148 -19.08 -6.67 -0.81
C ALA A 148 -20.40 -7.06 -1.49
N VAL A 149 -21.54 -7.00 -0.78
CA VAL A 149 -22.88 -7.22 -1.35
C VAL A 149 -23.20 -6.20 -2.45
N ALA A 150 -22.98 -4.91 -2.19
CA ALA A 150 -23.22 -3.85 -3.16
C ALA A 150 -22.40 -4.06 -4.45
N ARG A 151 -21.10 -4.36 -4.32
CA ARG A 151 -20.20 -4.61 -5.45
C ARG A 151 -20.55 -5.88 -6.22
N VAL A 152 -20.90 -6.98 -5.53
CA VAL A 152 -21.38 -8.20 -6.21
C VAL A 152 -22.63 -7.90 -7.03
N THR A 153 -23.56 -7.12 -6.46
CA THR A 153 -24.80 -6.72 -7.15
C THR A 153 -24.49 -5.89 -8.39
N GLU A 154 -23.68 -4.86 -8.23
CA GLU A 154 -23.29 -3.95 -9.32
C GLU A 154 -22.57 -4.68 -10.46
N LEU A 155 -21.55 -5.49 -10.13
CA LEU A 155 -20.78 -6.26 -11.11
C LEU A 155 -21.65 -7.28 -11.83
N THR A 156 -22.61 -7.90 -11.13
CA THR A 156 -23.59 -8.81 -11.74
C THR A 156 -24.47 -8.08 -12.74
N THR A 157 -24.98 -6.90 -12.38
CA THR A 157 -25.77 -6.05 -13.29
C THR A 157 -24.96 -5.62 -14.50
N ARG A 158 -23.70 -5.23 -14.32
CA ARG A 158 -22.80 -4.82 -15.42
C ARG A 158 -22.50 -5.98 -16.37
N LEU A 159 -22.18 -7.16 -15.85
CA LEU A 159 -21.98 -8.37 -16.65
C LEU A 159 -23.22 -8.76 -17.46
N ALA A 160 -24.42 -8.59 -16.89
CA ALA A 160 -25.67 -8.86 -17.60
C ALA A 160 -25.88 -7.93 -18.81
N ARG A 161 -25.43 -6.66 -18.72
CA ARG A 161 -25.55 -5.66 -19.79
C ARG A 161 -24.63 -5.91 -20.99
N LEU A 162 -23.52 -6.63 -20.83
CA LEU A 162 -22.56 -6.90 -21.92
C LEU A 162 -23.04 -7.98 -22.92
N GLY A 163 -24.11 -8.70 -22.63
CA GLY A 163 -24.62 -9.77 -23.49
C GLY A 163 -23.74 -11.03 -23.50
N PRO A 164 -24.20 -12.15 -24.09
CA PRO A 164 -23.45 -13.42 -24.12
C PRO A 164 -22.20 -13.39 -25.01
N GLU A 165 -22.21 -12.63 -26.10
CA GLU A 165 -21.10 -12.58 -27.08
C GLU A 165 -19.83 -11.94 -26.52
N ALA A 166 -19.96 -10.89 -25.69
CA ALA A 166 -18.82 -10.29 -25.00
C ALA A 166 -18.23 -11.18 -23.90
N ARG A 167 -19.01 -12.16 -23.39
CA ARG A 167 -18.59 -13.09 -22.32
C ARG A 167 -17.82 -14.30 -22.84
N THR A 168 -17.96 -14.63 -24.12
CA THR A 168 -17.32 -15.78 -24.78
C THR A 168 -16.13 -15.41 -25.67
N ALA A 169 -15.85 -14.10 -25.85
CA ALA A 169 -14.73 -13.64 -26.66
C ALA A 169 -13.38 -14.12 -26.06
N PRO A 170 -12.58 -14.91 -26.80
CA PRO A 170 -11.32 -15.44 -26.29
C PRO A 170 -10.30 -14.33 -26.01
N ARG A 171 -9.47 -14.53 -24.97
CA ARG A 171 -8.33 -13.67 -24.63
C ARG A 171 -7.34 -13.69 -25.81
N GLY A 172 -7.36 -12.63 -26.63
CA GLY A 172 -6.33 -12.35 -27.62
C GLY A 172 -6.60 -12.89 -29.03
N GLN A 173 -7.53 -12.28 -29.75
CA GLN A 173 -7.40 -12.11 -31.19
C GLN A 173 -7.86 -10.70 -31.53
N ALA A 174 -6.92 -9.88 -32.01
CA ALA A 174 -7.26 -8.63 -32.67
C ALA A 174 -8.16 -8.94 -33.88
N PRO A 175 -9.21 -8.14 -34.16
CA PRO A 175 -10.03 -8.40 -35.34
C PRO A 175 -9.17 -8.21 -36.60
N ALA A 176 -8.95 -9.30 -37.33
CA ALA A 176 -8.37 -9.26 -38.65
C ALA A 176 -9.33 -8.53 -39.59
N ALA A 177 -8.88 -7.42 -40.17
CA ALA A 177 -9.58 -6.73 -41.24
C ALA A 177 -9.71 -7.66 -42.46
N PRO A 178 -10.88 -7.71 -43.14
CA PRO A 178 -11.05 -8.57 -44.30
C PRO A 178 -10.57 -7.86 -45.56
N LEU A 179 -9.50 -8.35 -46.19
CA LEU A 179 -9.27 -8.14 -47.61
C LEU A 179 -8.86 -9.46 -48.26
N ALA A 180 -9.76 -9.94 -49.10
CA ALA A 180 -9.60 -11.09 -49.96
C ALA A 180 -8.68 -10.79 -51.15
N ILE A 181 -7.71 -11.67 -51.41
CA ILE A 181 -7.11 -11.90 -52.75
C ILE A 181 -6.83 -13.42 -52.87
N PRO A 182 -7.25 -14.11 -53.96
CA PRO A 182 -7.06 -15.56 -54.15
C PRO A 182 -5.66 -15.93 -54.73
N PRO A 183 -5.29 -17.24 -54.78
CA PRO A 183 -3.89 -17.69 -54.76
C PRO A 183 -3.32 -18.13 -56.12
N ALA A 184 -1.99 -18.28 -56.20
CA ALA A 184 -1.26 -18.93 -57.30
C ALA A 184 0.01 -19.67 -56.78
N PRO A 185 0.56 -20.67 -57.51
CA PRO A 185 0.89 -21.98 -56.95
C PRO A 185 2.37 -22.24 -56.60
N ALA A 186 2.57 -23.38 -55.91
CA ALA A 186 3.80 -23.89 -55.31
C ALA A 186 4.84 -24.48 -56.29
N ALA A 187 6.12 -24.42 -55.88
CA ALA A 187 7.23 -25.28 -56.32
C ALA A 187 8.35 -25.29 -55.22
N PRO A 188 9.36 -26.20 -55.23
CA PRO A 188 9.59 -27.26 -54.25
C PRO A 188 10.79 -27.00 -53.28
N PRO A 189 11.08 -27.90 -52.31
CA PRO A 189 11.93 -27.58 -51.16
C PRO A 189 13.41 -27.90 -51.40
N VAL A 190 14.31 -27.06 -50.84
CA VAL A 190 15.75 -27.37 -50.79
C VAL A 190 16.33 -27.03 -49.41
N ALA A 191 16.82 -28.10 -48.78
CA ALA A 191 17.91 -28.27 -47.82
C ALA A 191 18.12 -27.26 -46.67
N ALA A 192 18.06 -27.83 -45.47
CA ALA A 192 18.48 -27.28 -44.19
C ALA A 192 20.00 -27.00 -44.13
N THR A 193 20.36 -25.90 -43.45
CA THR A 193 21.67 -25.69 -42.83
C THR A 193 21.48 -25.33 -41.34
N PRO A 194 22.34 -25.82 -40.44
CA PRO A 194 22.13 -25.72 -38.99
C PRO A 194 22.57 -24.37 -38.40
N THR A 195 21.69 -23.79 -37.58
CA THR A 195 21.89 -22.58 -36.76
C THR A 195 22.74 -22.90 -35.50
N PRO A 196 23.64 -21.99 -35.03
CA PRO A 196 24.38 -22.17 -33.78
C PRO A 196 23.48 -22.08 -32.53
N PRO A 197 23.89 -22.67 -31.38
CA PRO A 197 23.05 -22.73 -30.19
C PRO A 197 22.92 -21.38 -29.47
N ALA A 198 21.71 -21.10 -28.98
CA ALA A 198 21.35 -19.93 -28.18
C ALA A 198 21.94 -19.98 -26.75
N PRO A 199 22.17 -18.81 -26.10
CA PRO A 199 22.66 -18.75 -24.73
C PRO A 199 21.59 -19.18 -23.70
N ALA A 200 22.04 -19.78 -22.60
CA ALA A 200 21.22 -20.30 -21.51
C ALA A 200 20.45 -19.18 -20.75
N PRO A 201 19.23 -19.46 -20.23
CA PRO A 201 18.45 -18.49 -19.46
C PRO A 201 19.04 -18.26 -18.06
N ALA A 202 19.02 -16.99 -17.64
CA ALA A 202 19.41 -16.52 -16.32
C ALA A 202 18.47 -17.03 -15.20
N PRO A 203 18.95 -17.14 -13.94
CA PRO A 203 18.18 -17.73 -12.84
C PRO A 203 16.95 -16.89 -12.46
N ALA A 204 15.81 -17.59 -12.29
CA ALA A 204 14.55 -17.03 -11.84
C ALA A 204 14.67 -16.42 -10.43
N LYS A 205 14.20 -15.18 -10.27
CA LYS A 205 14.10 -14.50 -8.98
C LYS A 205 13.04 -15.18 -8.10
N ARG A 206 13.42 -15.48 -6.85
CA ARG A 206 12.56 -16.09 -5.82
C ARG A 206 11.37 -15.19 -5.48
N ARG A 207 10.21 -15.83 -5.32
CA ARG A 207 8.93 -15.23 -4.90
C ARG A 207 8.97 -14.87 -3.39
N PRO A 208 8.30 -13.77 -2.98
CA PRO A 208 8.14 -13.44 -1.57
C PRO A 208 7.19 -14.45 -0.88
N ARG A 209 7.57 -14.94 0.30
CA ARG A 209 6.71 -15.77 1.17
C ARG A 209 6.30 -14.93 2.37
N GLY A 210 4.99 -14.88 2.63
CA GLY A 210 4.37 -14.23 3.78
C GLY A 210 2.97 -14.79 3.98
N ALA A 211 2.41 -14.66 5.19
CA ALA A 211 1.22 -15.36 5.67
C ALA A 211 -0.09 -15.15 4.87
N ARG A 212 -0.07 -14.33 3.82
CA ARG A 212 -1.18 -14.14 2.87
C ARG A 212 -1.18 -15.14 1.69
N TYR A 213 -0.18 -16.04 1.60
CA TYR A 213 -0.03 -17.03 0.52
C TYR A 213 0.02 -18.48 1.00
N ALA A 214 -0.43 -18.78 2.22
CA ALA A 214 -0.35 -20.12 2.82
C ALA A 214 -1.35 -21.15 2.26
N TRP A 215 -1.99 -20.90 1.11
CA TRP A 215 -2.92 -21.86 0.46
C TRP A 215 -2.63 -22.06 -1.04
N LEU A 216 -1.39 -21.84 -1.47
CA LEU A 216 -0.98 -22.01 -2.87
C LEU A 216 0.13 -23.08 -2.99
N GLU A 217 -0.30 -24.33 -2.84
CA GLU A 217 0.28 -25.55 -3.43
C GLU A 217 -0.94 -26.29 -4.04
N GLU A 218 -1.03 -26.78 -5.27
CA GLU A 218 -0.30 -26.76 -6.55
C GLU A 218 -1.40 -26.53 -7.62
N GLU A 219 -1.18 -25.77 -8.69
CA GLU A 219 -0.90 -26.31 -10.02
C GLU A 219 -0.45 -25.14 -10.93
N GLY A 220 0.48 -25.43 -11.84
CA GLY A 220 1.14 -24.44 -12.68
C GLY A 220 0.18 -23.66 -13.58
N VAL A 221 0.20 -22.34 -13.47
CA VAL A 221 -0.39 -21.43 -14.45
C VAL A 221 0.54 -20.24 -14.68
N GLU A 222 0.74 -19.93 -15.96
CA GLU A 222 1.55 -18.82 -16.46
C GLU A 222 1.10 -17.44 -15.93
N ASN A 223 2.05 -16.51 -15.91
CA ASN A 223 1.92 -15.12 -15.49
C ASN A 223 0.71 -14.41 -16.14
N VAL A 224 -0.29 -14.05 -15.34
CA VAL A 224 -1.33 -13.07 -15.68
C VAL A 224 -1.27 -11.93 -14.68
N ALA A 225 -1.24 -10.69 -15.17
CA ALA A 225 -1.23 -9.48 -14.36
C ALA A 225 -2.40 -9.50 -13.35
N ALA A 226 -2.07 -9.32 -12.06
CA ALA A 226 -3.04 -9.32 -10.98
C ALA A 226 -4.04 -8.18 -11.15
N VAL A 227 -5.33 -8.50 -11.15
CA VAL A 227 -6.41 -7.50 -11.13
C VAL A 227 -6.48 -6.92 -9.72
N SER A 228 -6.05 -5.66 -9.56
CA SER A 228 -6.18 -4.90 -8.32
C SER A 228 -7.65 -4.56 -8.06
N VAL A 229 -8.16 -4.88 -6.87
CA VAL A 229 -9.50 -4.50 -6.42
C VAL A 229 -9.36 -3.64 -5.16
N PRO A 230 -10.02 -2.48 -5.07
CA PRO A 230 -9.93 -1.64 -3.89
C PRO A 230 -10.34 -2.37 -2.61
N VAL A 231 -9.49 -2.32 -1.60
CA VAL A 231 -9.61 -3.13 -0.37
C VAL A 231 -10.76 -2.63 0.52
N LEU A 232 -11.59 -3.55 1.04
CA LEU A 232 -12.70 -3.29 1.99
C LEU A 232 -12.19 -2.97 3.40
N PRO A 233 -12.68 -1.95 4.13
CA PRO A 233 -12.09 -1.38 5.35
C PRO A 233 -12.07 -2.23 6.66
N THR A 234 -10.89 -2.26 7.31
CA THR A 234 -10.64 -2.89 8.61
C THR A 234 -9.72 -2.00 9.46
N GLY A 235 -10.20 -1.57 10.63
CA GLY A 235 -9.41 -0.96 11.70
C GLY A 235 -9.24 0.57 11.61
N GLY A 236 -9.82 1.26 12.58
CA GLY A 236 -9.80 2.72 12.77
C GLY A 236 -10.85 3.13 13.82
N ALA A 237 -10.78 4.36 14.33
CA ALA A 237 -11.81 4.91 15.22
C ALA A 237 -13.22 4.70 14.62
N ALA A 238 -14.21 4.43 15.47
CA ALA A 238 -15.57 4.00 15.09
C ALA A 238 -16.11 4.74 13.85
N PRO A 239 -16.82 4.07 12.93
CA PRO A 239 -17.37 4.71 11.73
C PRO A 239 -18.29 5.86 12.15
N ARG A 240 -17.84 7.10 11.92
CA ARG A 240 -18.64 8.30 12.17
C ARG A 240 -19.27 8.76 10.88
N GLY A 241 -20.59 8.71 10.85
CA GLY A 241 -21.45 9.20 9.77
C GLY A 241 -22.89 9.13 10.25
N ALA A 242 -23.80 9.83 9.57
CA ALA A 242 -25.21 9.98 9.97
C ALA A 242 -25.98 8.65 10.22
N ARG A 243 -25.40 7.50 9.85
CA ARG A 243 -25.89 6.14 10.10
C ARG A 243 -25.53 5.56 11.49
N PHE A 244 -24.69 6.24 12.27
CA PHE A 244 -24.25 5.81 13.61
C PHE A 244 -24.44 6.89 14.70
N GLY A 245 -25.21 7.95 14.42
CA GLY A 245 -25.46 9.06 15.35
C GLY A 245 -26.82 8.96 16.03
N GLY A 246 -26.85 8.59 17.31
CA GLY A 246 -28.04 8.66 18.15
C GLY A 246 -27.68 8.88 19.62
N GLY A 247 -27.69 10.15 20.05
CA GLY A 247 -27.98 10.57 21.43
C GLY A 247 -26.82 10.59 22.42
N GLY A 248 -26.22 11.77 22.60
CA GLY A 248 -25.36 12.09 23.74
C GLY A 248 -24.88 13.53 23.65
N ASP A 249 -25.69 14.46 24.17
CA ASP A 249 -25.42 15.90 24.19
C ASP A 249 -24.13 16.28 24.94
N PRO A 250 -23.52 17.44 24.62
CA PRO A 250 -22.20 17.82 25.06
C PRO A 250 -22.24 18.53 26.42
N THR A 251 -21.23 18.32 27.25
CA THR A 251 -20.84 19.30 28.26
C THR A 251 -19.32 19.51 28.28
N PRO A 252 -18.86 20.74 28.53
CA PRO A 252 -17.60 21.23 28.03
C PRO A 252 -16.48 21.13 29.07
N ALA A 253 -15.26 20.88 28.62
CA ALA A 253 -14.05 21.19 29.36
C ALA A 253 -13.12 22.02 28.45
N THR A 254 -13.07 23.30 28.78
CA THR A 254 -12.18 24.34 28.32
C THR A 254 -10.69 23.98 28.36
N GLY A 255 -9.97 24.39 27.32
CA GLY A 255 -8.69 25.11 27.46
C GLY A 255 -7.40 24.36 27.12
N ALA A 256 -6.62 24.98 26.22
CA ALA A 256 -5.24 24.71 25.79
C ALA A 256 -5.07 23.57 24.77
N ALA A 257 -4.44 23.72 23.60
CA ALA A 257 -3.53 24.75 23.13
C ALA A 257 -3.61 24.88 21.59
N ALA A 258 -3.88 26.10 21.12
CA ALA A 258 -3.35 26.57 19.85
C ALA A 258 -1.97 27.18 20.14
N GLY A 259 -0.96 26.72 19.40
CA GLY A 259 0.39 27.26 19.44
C GLY A 259 1.41 26.23 19.91
N LEU A 260 2.24 25.77 18.97
CA LEU A 260 3.69 25.54 19.13
C LEU A 260 4.26 25.17 17.76
N ALA A 261 4.53 26.21 16.98
CA ALA A 261 5.78 26.24 16.25
C ALA A 261 6.90 26.50 17.28
N ALA A 262 8.02 25.79 17.11
CA ALA A 262 9.29 25.96 17.82
C ALA A 262 9.29 25.73 19.35
N GLY A 263 9.87 24.61 19.76
CA GLY A 263 10.22 24.34 21.15
C GLY A 263 10.97 23.01 21.28
N ALA A 264 12.30 23.06 21.27
CA ALA A 264 13.13 21.98 21.76
C ALA A 264 12.83 21.78 23.26
N THR A 265 12.28 20.62 23.61
CA THR A 265 12.20 20.14 24.99
C THR A 265 12.25 18.62 24.96
N GLY A 266 13.30 18.06 25.56
CA GLY A 266 13.59 16.63 25.58
C GLY A 266 12.42 15.81 26.11
N ALA A 267 12.18 14.68 25.44
CA ALA A 267 11.35 13.62 25.98
C ALA A 267 11.86 13.23 27.37
N PRO A 268 10.98 12.86 28.33
CA PRO A 268 11.44 12.31 29.60
C PRO A 268 12.32 11.10 29.31
N GLU A 269 13.58 11.13 29.78
CA GLU A 269 14.46 9.96 29.77
C GLU A 269 13.73 8.85 30.53
N GLU A 270 13.17 7.88 29.80
CA GLU A 270 12.59 6.69 30.40
C GLU A 270 13.69 5.95 31.16
N ASP A 271 13.41 5.51 32.39
CA ASP A 271 14.37 4.78 33.21
C ASP A 271 14.88 3.55 32.42
N PRO A 272 16.20 3.42 32.20
CA PRO A 272 16.78 2.27 31.51
C PRO A 272 16.34 0.93 32.12
N ALA A 273 16.10 0.88 33.44
CA ALA A 273 15.62 -0.32 34.12
C ALA A 273 14.16 -0.67 33.76
N GLU A 274 13.31 0.34 33.58
CA GLU A 274 11.93 0.15 33.12
C GLU A 274 11.90 -0.35 31.67
N THR A 275 12.73 0.26 30.82
CA THR A 275 12.87 -0.14 29.40
C THR A 275 13.33 -1.60 29.28
N ALA A 276 14.33 -2.00 30.07
CA ALA A 276 14.79 -3.39 30.11
C ALA A 276 13.70 -4.35 30.60
N ARG A 277 12.92 -3.97 31.61
CA ARG A 277 11.82 -4.80 32.13
C ARG A 277 10.67 -4.92 31.12
N ALA A 278 10.32 -3.85 30.44
CA ALA A 278 9.32 -3.86 29.37
C ALA A 278 9.75 -4.78 28.22
N ALA A 279 11.02 -4.71 27.81
CA ALA A 279 11.59 -5.59 26.80
C ALA A 279 11.54 -7.07 27.22
N ALA A 280 11.94 -7.39 28.45
CA ALA A 280 11.89 -8.76 28.98
C ALA A 280 10.45 -9.30 29.03
N ASN A 281 9.49 -8.48 29.47
CA ASN A 281 8.07 -8.85 29.50
C ASN A 281 7.51 -9.10 28.10
N ALA A 282 7.87 -8.27 27.12
CA ALA A 282 7.46 -8.45 25.73
C ALA A 282 8.00 -9.75 25.14
N VAL A 283 9.28 -10.08 25.39
CA VAL A 283 9.88 -11.34 24.92
C VAL A 283 9.26 -12.56 25.60
N TYR A 284 8.97 -12.49 26.91
CA TYR A 284 8.26 -13.54 27.62
C TYR A 284 6.85 -13.78 27.04
N ALA A 285 6.09 -12.70 26.78
CA ALA A 285 4.79 -12.79 26.15
C ALA A 285 4.88 -13.38 24.73
N LEU A 286 5.87 -12.96 23.95
CA LEU A 286 6.11 -13.46 22.60
C LEU A 286 6.39 -14.97 22.59
N GLN A 287 7.28 -15.46 23.46
CA GLN A 287 7.58 -16.89 23.60
C GLN A 287 6.34 -17.70 23.95
N ARG A 288 5.52 -17.20 24.88
CA ARG A 288 4.26 -17.85 25.29
C ARG A 288 3.27 -17.92 24.12
N LEU A 289 3.12 -16.85 23.35
CA LEU A 289 2.25 -16.84 22.16
C LEU A 289 2.74 -17.81 21.10
N ARG A 290 4.06 -17.87 20.84
CA ARG A 290 4.68 -18.82 19.91
C ARG A 290 4.48 -20.27 20.35
N ALA A 291 4.69 -20.58 21.64
CA ALA A 291 4.46 -21.91 22.20
C ALA A 291 3.00 -22.37 22.09
N GLN A 292 2.05 -21.44 22.08
CA GLN A 292 0.62 -21.70 21.90
C GLN A 292 0.19 -21.77 20.42
N GLY A 293 1.10 -21.61 19.46
CA GLY A 293 0.78 -21.56 18.03
C GLY A 293 0.07 -20.27 17.60
N ARG A 294 -0.01 -19.25 18.47
CA ARG A 294 -0.74 -17.99 18.25
C ARG A 294 0.12 -16.98 17.49
N SER A 295 0.54 -17.35 16.28
CA SER A 295 1.49 -16.58 15.48
C SER A 295 0.97 -15.20 15.04
N GLY A 296 -0.33 -15.03 14.84
CA GLY A 296 -0.93 -13.73 14.49
C GLY A 296 -0.81 -12.71 15.63
N GLU A 297 -1.04 -13.15 16.87
CA GLU A 297 -0.93 -12.29 18.06
C GLU A 297 0.52 -12.01 18.43
N ALA A 298 1.41 -12.99 18.22
CA ALA A 298 2.85 -12.78 18.31
C ALA A 298 3.32 -11.67 17.34
N HIS A 299 2.80 -11.66 16.11
CA HIS A 299 3.09 -10.59 15.15
C HIS A 299 2.47 -9.26 15.57
N ALA A 300 1.22 -9.25 16.06
CA ALA A 300 0.59 -8.03 16.57
C ALA A 300 1.40 -7.37 17.70
N LEU A 301 1.96 -8.18 18.62
CA LEU A 301 2.84 -7.69 19.69
C LEU A 301 4.12 -7.03 19.15
N LEU A 302 4.72 -7.59 18.09
CA LEU A 302 5.89 -6.98 17.43
C LEU A 302 5.52 -5.65 16.75
N CYS A 303 4.35 -5.57 16.12
CA CYS A 303 3.84 -4.33 15.52
C CYS A 303 3.51 -3.27 16.59
N GLU A 304 2.97 -3.68 17.74
CA GLU A 304 2.74 -2.80 18.88
C GLU A 304 4.06 -2.22 19.41
N ALA A 305 5.12 -3.03 19.48
CA ALA A 305 6.45 -2.56 19.86
C ALA A 305 6.99 -1.49 18.88
N LEU A 306 6.79 -1.67 17.57
CA LEU A 306 7.11 -0.65 16.56
C LEU A 306 6.24 0.61 16.70
N GLY A 307 5.00 0.42 17.17
CA GLY A 307 4.01 1.45 17.51
C GLY A 307 4.37 2.31 18.73
N GLY A 308 5.25 1.82 19.60
CA GLY A 308 5.73 2.53 20.79
C GLY A 308 6.94 3.45 20.54
N PRO A 309 7.60 3.90 21.63
CA PRO A 309 8.80 4.74 21.56
C PRO A 309 9.99 4.03 20.91
N PRO A 310 10.65 4.63 19.89
CA PRO A 310 11.80 4.02 19.19
C PRO A 310 12.98 3.67 20.13
N ALA A 311 13.19 4.47 21.18
CA ALA A 311 14.23 4.26 22.18
C ALA A 311 14.13 2.91 22.93
N ARG A 312 12.96 2.26 22.94
CA ARG A 312 12.78 0.93 23.55
C ARG A 312 13.22 -0.23 22.67
N LEU A 313 13.30 -0.02 21.35
CA LEU A 313 13.62 -1.09 20.39
C LEU A 313 15.02 -1.68 20.56
N PRO A 314 16.08 -0.91 20.89
CA PRO A 314 17.38 -1.48 21.24
C PRO A 314 17.34 -2.50 22.37
N ALA A 315 16.63 -2.21 23.46
CA ALA A 315 16.50 -3.13 24.59
C ALA A 315 15.71 -4.39 24.21
N LEU A 316 14.61 -4.22 23.46
CA LEU A 316 13.85 -5.34 22.90
C LEU A 316 14.72 -6.22 21.99
N ALA A 317 15.56 -5.61 21.17
CA ALA A 317 16.48 -6.35 20.32
C ALA A 317 17.45 -7.18 21.15
N ALA A 318 18.06 -6.61 22.20
CA ALA A 318 18.97 -7.34 23.08
C ALA A 318 18.28 -8.53 23.75
N GLU A 319 17.05 -8.35 24.25
CA GLU A 319 16.24 -9.43 24.84
C GLU A 319 15.89 -10.53 23.83
N LEU A 320 15.45 -10.17 22.62
CA LEU A 320 15.11 -11.12 21.55
C LEU A 320 16.32 -11.99 21.18
N HIS A 321 17.50 -11.40 21.03
CA HIS A 321 18.71 -12.17 20.72
C HIS A 321 19.10 -13.08 21.88
N ARG A 322 19.00 -12.62 23.13
CA ARG A 322 19.29 -13.46 24.31
C ARG A 322 18.34 -14.65 24.42
N ALA A 323 17.10 -14.46 24.00
CA ALA A 323 16.07 -15.49 23.93
C ALA A 323 16.15 -16.40 22.69
N GLY A 324 17.11 -16.18 21.78
CA GLY A 324 17.25 -16.94 20.54
C GLY A 324 16.22 -16.61 19.46
N LEU A 325 15.49 -15.50 19.59
CA LEU A 325 14.42 -15.05 18.69
C LEU A 325 14.92 -14.09 17.61
N GLY A 326 16.10 -14.35 17.04
CA GLY A 326 16.68 -13.50 15.99
C GLY A 326 15.84 -13.43 14.70
N ALA A 327 15.01 -14.44 14.44
CA ALA A 327 14.05 -14.44 13.33
C ALA A 327 12.91 -13.43 13.56
N ASP A 328 12.41 -13.29 14.79
CA ASP A 328 11.41 -12.29 15.15
C ASP A 328 12.02 -10.88 15.07
N TRP A 329 13.27 -10.69 15.49
CA TRP A 329 13.99 -9.43 15.30
C TRP A 329 14.15 -9.06 13.82
N SER A 330 14.52 -10.03 12.98
CA SER A 330 14.62 -9.83 11.52
C SER A 330 13.27 -9.46 10.91
N THR A 331 12.18 -10.06 11.39
CA THR A 331 10.81 -9.73 10.98
C THR A 331 10.45 -8.32 11.41
N LEU A 332 10.76 -7.94 12.66
CA LEU A 332 10.51 -6.60 13.17
C LEU A 332 11.28 -5.53 12.37
N LEU A 333 12.54 -5.75 12.03
CA LEU A 333 13.30 -4.82 11.16
C LEU A 333 12.68 -4.71 9.75
N TRP A 334 12.18 -5.80 9.20
CA TRP A 334 11.46 -5.79 7.92
C TRP A 334 10.20 -4.91 8.00
N GLU A 335 9.38 -5.10 9.03
CA GLU A 335 8.19 -4.28 9.24
C GLU A 335 8.57 -2.80 9.51
N ALA A 336 9.63 -2.56 10.28
CA ALA A 336 10.14 -1.21 10.56
C ALA A 336 10.54 -0.46 9.29
N SER A 337 11.05 -1.16 8.28
CA SER A 337 11.44 -0.55 7.00
C SER A 337 10.27 0.05 6.22
N SER A 338 9.05 -0.39 6.52
CA SER A 338 7.80 0.07 5.91
C SER A 338 7.14 1.23 6.66
N LEU A 339 7.74 1.72 7.75
CA LEU A 339 7.20 2.83 8.53
C LEU A 339 7.30 4.18 7.78
N PRO A 340 6.45 5.17 8.12
CA PRO A 340 6.56 6.53 7.58
C PRO A 340 7.97 7.12 7.77
N PRO A 341 8.42 8.05 6.90
CA PRO A 341 9.83 8.45 6.81
C PRO A 341 10.44 8.93 8.14
N GLY A 342 9.72 9.78 8.88
CA GLY A 342 10.19 10.26 10.19
C GLY A 342 10.30 9.15 11.23
N ARG A 343 9.40 8.17 11.19
CA ARG A 343 9.44 7.03 12.12
C ARG A 343 10.55 6.05 11.78
N LEU A 344 10.78 5.79 10.49
CA LEU A 344 11.94 5.02 10.02
C LEU A 344 13.24 5.68 10.49
N ALA A 345 13.37 7.00 10.32
CA ALA A 345 14.53 7.77 10.76
C ALA A 345 14.75 7.65 12.28
N ALA A 346 13.70 7.83 13.09
CA ALA A 346 13.79 7.71 14.55
C ALA A 346 14.20 6.30 15.02
N VAL A 347 13.73 5.24 14.34
CA VAL A 347 14.16 3.85 14.66
C VAL A 347 15.62 3.63 14.26
N ALA A 348 16.03 4.13 13.09
CA ALA A 348 17.41 4.03 12.63
C ALA A 348 18.37 4.81 13.56
N GLY A 349 17.98 6.01 13.99
CA GLY A 349 18.68 6.84 14.96
C GLY A 349 18.84 6.15 16.31
N ALA A 350 17.73 5.67 16.90
CA ALA A 350 17.76 4.94 18.16
C ALA A 350 18.66 3.69 18.14
N LEU A 351 18.73 2.99 17.00
CA LEU A 351 19.66 1.86 16.82
C LEU A 351 21.11 2.32 16.66
N ALA A 352 21.36 3.45 15.99
CA ALA A 352 22.68 4.02 15.83
C ALA A 352 23.27 4.52 17.16
N ASP A 353 22.45 5.18 17.98
CA ASP A 353 22.86 5.76 19.27
C ASP A 353 23.39 4.72 20.26
N VAL A 354 22.78 3.53 20.28
CA VAL A 354 23.24 2.41 21.10
C VAL A 354 24.34 1.57 20.43
N GLY A 355 24.83 1.99 19.26
CA GLY A 355 25.90 1.32 18.52
C GLY A 355 25.48 0.05 17.75
N ARG A 356 24.18 -0.19 17.53
CA ARG A 356 23.67 -1.31 16.70
C ARG A 356 23.72 -0.97 15.21
N THR A 357 24.92 -0.67 14.72
CA THR A 357 25.16 -0.20 13.35
C THR A 357 24.73 -1.20 12.28
N ALA A 358 24.96 -2.50 12.49
CA ALA A 358 24.58 -3.54 11.52
C ALA A 358 23.05 -3.61 11.31
N ASP A 359 22.27 -3.47 12.37
CA ASP A 359 20.80 -3.47 12.31
C ASP A 359 20.27 -2.19 11.68
N CYS A 360 20.86 -1.03 12.04
CA CYS A 360 20.53 0.25 11.43
C CYS A 360 20.80 0.22 9.91
N GLU A 361 21.98 -0.23 9.49
CA GLU A 361 22.28 -0.35 8.07
C GLU A 361 21.38 -1.36 7.35
N GLN A 362 21.01 -2.47 7.99
CA GLN A 362 20.06 -3.43 7.43
C GLN A 362 18.70 -2.77 7.20
N LEU A 363 18.19 -2.05 8.19
CA LEU A 363 16.93 -1.32 8.11
C LEU A 363 16.94 -0.29 6.98
N LEU A 364 17.99 0.54 6.91
CA LEU A 364 18.14 1.57 5.89
C LEU A 364 18.23 0.98 4.48
N ARG A 365 18.96 -0.13 4.30
CA ARG A 365 19.01 -0.84 3.01
C ARG A 365 17.65 -1.37 2.56
N GLN A 366 16.80 -1.82 3.49
CA GLN A 366 15.44 -2.28 3.18
C GLN A 366 14.53 -1.11 2.79
N GLY A 367 14.70 0.06 3.42
CA GLY A 367 13.93 1.28 3.14
C GLY A 367 14.19 1.93 1.76
N VAL A 368 15.22 1.50 1.01
CA VAL A 368 15.56 2.04 -0.32
C VAL A 368 14.51 1.77 -1.40
N ALA A 369 13.63 0.79 -1.19
CA ALA A 369 12.57 0.45 -2.15
C ALA A 369 11.46 1.51 -2.26
N ARG A 370 11.41 2.45 -1.31
CA ARG A 370 10.37 3.48 -1.19
C ARG A 370 10.39 4.51 -2.32
N PRO A 371 9.29 5.25 -2.53
CA PRO A 371 9.27 6.41 -3.42
C PRO A 371 10.35 7.44 -3.06
N VAL A 372 10.80 8.17 -4.08
CA VAL A 372 11.91 9.12 -3.96
C VAL A 372 11.58 10.25 -2.97
N GLU A 373 10.32 10.68 -2.96
CA GLU A 373 9.80 11.73 -2.09
C GLU A 373 9.83 11.31 -0.61
N GLU A 374 9.46 10.05 -0.33
CA GLU A 374 9.52 9.49 1.01
C GLU A 374 10.96 9.31 1.49
N LEU A 375 11.87 8.94 0.59
CA LEU A 375 13.29 8.81 0.90
C LEU A 375 13.93 10.17 1.22
N ALA A 376 13.54 11.24 0.49
CA ALA A 376 13.94 12.61 0.81
C ALA A 376 13.47 13.00 2.22
N GLY A 377 12.23 12.67 2.58
CA GLY A 377 11.68 12.88 3.92
C GLY A 377 12.44 12.11 5.01
N ALA A 378 12.86 10.88 4.74
CA ALA A 378 13.65 10.08 5.68
C ALA A 378 15.06 10.66 5.87
N CYS A 379 15.70 11.11 4.77
CA CYS A 379 16.98 11.80 4.84
C CYS A 379 16.84 13.09 5.66
N ALA A 380 15.81 13.92 5.40
CA ALA A 380 15.58 15.15 6.14
C ALA A 380 15.36 14.89 7.64
N ALA A 381 14.59 13.86 7.99
CA ALA A 381 14.36 13.49 9.38
C ALA A 381 15.65 13.01 10.08
N LEU A 382 16.49 12.21 9.42
CA LEU A 382 17.79 11.82 9.97
C LEU A 382 18.72 13.01 10.20
N HIS A 383 18.74 13.98 9.26
CA HIS A 383 19.52 15.21 9.43
C HIS A 383 19.01 16.09 10.57
N ALA A 384 17.69 16.14 10.78
CA ALA A 384 17.08 16.92 11.85
C ALA A 384 17.44 16.40 13.25
N GLU A 385 17.82 15.12 13.36
CA GLU A 385 18.26 14.46 14.60
C GLU A 385 19.79 14.20 14.61
N ASP A 386 20.57 14.93 13.81
CA ASP A 386 22.05 14.85 13.74
C ASP A 386 22.61 13.46 13.34
N HIS A 387 21.78 12.56 12.79
CA HIS A 387 22.15 11.24 12.28
C HIS A 387 22.71 11.29 10.84
N HIS A 388 23.74 12.10 10.63
CA HIS A 388 24.33 12.33 9.30
C HIS A 388 24.96 11.08 8.68
N ARG A 389 25.53 10.21 9.50
CA ARG A 389 26.17 8.96 9.03
C ARG A 389 25.12 8.01 8.47
N GLU A 390 23.98 7.91 9.14
CA GLU A 390 22.84 7.09 8.78
C GLU A 390 22.18 7.62 7.50
N ALA A 391 22.03 8.94 7.38
CA ALA A 391 21.56 9.57 6.14
C ALA A 391 22.49 9.25 4.96
N HIS A 392 23.82 9.35 5.16
CA HIS A 392 24.79 8.98 4.14
C HIS A 392 24.75 7.49 3.79
N ALA A 393 24.54 6.60 4.78
CA ALA A 393 24.38 5.16 4.55
C ALA A 393 23.13 4.84 3.73
N LEU A 394 22.02 5.54 3.98
CA LEU A 394 20.78 5.43 3.21
C LEU A 394 20.98 5.87 1.75
N LEU A 395 21.61 7.03 1.54
CA LEU A 395 21.92 7.53 0.19
C LEU A 395 22.88 6.60 -0.57
N THR A 396 23.88 6.06 0.11
CA THR A 396 24.83 5.09 -0.46
C THR A 396 24.12 3.80 -0.87
N ALA A 397 23.24 3.28 -0.02
CA ALA A 397 22.42 2.11 -0.35
C ALA A 397 21.49 2.38 -1.54
N PHE A 398 20.90 3.58 -1.60
CA PHE A 398 20.03 4.02 -2.67
C PHE A 398 20.76 4.09 -4.03
N VAL A 399 21.89 4.80 -4.10
CA VAL A 399 22.69 4.93 -5.33
C VAL A 399 23.20 3.57 -5.84
N ARG A 400 23.43 2.61 -4.93
CA ARG A 400 23.87 1.26 -5.31
C ARG A 400 22.81 0.48 -6.08
N VAL A 401 21.53 0.66 -5.74
CA VAL A 401 20.42 -0.18 -6.21
C VAL A 401 19.56 0.52 -7.26
N ARG A 402 19.40 1.84 -7.19
CA ARG A 402 18.49 2.62 -8.05
C ARG A 402 19.21 3.19 -9.28
N ALA A 403 18.41 3.65 -10.24
CA ALA A 403 18.93 4.27 -11.46
C ALA A 403 19.47 5.68 -11.16
N PRO A 404 20.47 6.18 -11.89
CA PRO A 404 21.00 7.53 -11.67
C PRO A 404 19.94 8.63 -11.86
N GLU A 405 18.91 8.39 -12.67
CA GLU A 405 17.77 9.29 -12.84
C GLU A 405 16.88 9.37 -11.58
N ASP A 406 16.74 8.27 -10.82
CA ASP A 406 16.05 8.29 -9.52
C ASP A 406 16.83 9.17 -8.52
N ALA A 407 18.16 9.11 -8.54
CA ALA A 407 19.02 9.95 -7.71
C ALA A 407 18.99 11.43 -8.11
N ALA A 408 18.92 11.73 -9.41
CA ALA A 408 18.68 13.09 -9.86
C ALA A 408 17.29 13.60 -9.44
N ARG A 409 16.25 12.75 -9.47
CA ARG A 409 14.92 13.11 -8.94
C ARG A 409 14.97 13.37 -7.43
N LEU A 410 15.69 12.55 -6.66
CA LEU A 410 15.86 12.73 -5.22
C LEU A 410 16.53 14.06 -4.90
N ALA A 411 17.60 14.37 -5.63
CA ALA A 411 18.29 15.65 -5.53
C ALA A 411 17.36 16.85 -5.80
N GLY A 412 16.33 16.68 -6.63
CA GLY A 412 15.36 17.74 -6.92
C GLY A 412 14.54 18.21 -5.70
N ALA A 413 14.41 17.38 -4.66
CA ALA A 413 13.67 17.75 -3.44
C ALA A 413 14.41 18.80 -2.59
N ASP A 414 15.74 18.70 -2.54
CA ASP A 414 16.63 19.71 -1.95
C ASP A 414 17.97 19.71 -2.70
N PRO A 415 18.08 20.50 -3.79
CA PRO A 415 19.27 20.49 -4.62
C PRO A 415 20.55 20.87 -3.86
N ARG A 416 20.45 21.86 -2.96
CA ARG A 416 21.62 22.38 -2.23
C ARG A 416 22.13 21.40 -1.19
N GLY A 417 21.22 20.73 -0.48
CA GLY A 417 21.59 19.76 0.56
C GLY A 417 21.95 18.38 -0.01
N LEU A 418 21.18 17.87 -0.97
CA LEU A 418 21.27 16.47 -1.39
C LEU A 418 22.25 16.23 -2.55
N VAL A 419 22.49 17.20 -3.45
CA VAL A 419 23.44 16.98 -4.56
C VAL A 419 24.85 16.65 -4.07
N PRO A 420 25.46 17.40 -3.12
CA PRO A 420 26.79 17.07 -2.63
C PRO A 420 26.83 15.69 -1.97
N GLN A 421 25.82 15.35 -1.17
CA GLN A 421 25.74 14.09 -0.44
C GLN A 421 25.56 12.88 -1.38
N LEU A 422 24.75 13.04 -2.43
CA LEU A 422 24.54 11.99 -3.43
C LEU A 422 25.79 11.75 -4.28
N LEU A 423 26.55 12.80 -4.59
CA LEU A 423 27.84 12.66 -5.27
C LEU A 423 28.87 11.97 -4.38
N ASP A 424 28.94 12.31 -3.09
CA ASP A 424 29.77 11.61 -2.12
C ASP A 424 29.37 10.14 -1.96
N ALA A 425 28.08 9.85 -1.86
CA ALA A 425 27.56 8.48 -1.83
C ALA A 425 27.90 7.71 -3.12
N ALA A 426 27.77 8.34 -4.28
CA ALA A 426 28.12 7.73 -5.56
C ALA A 426 29.62 7.44 -5.68
N ARG A 427 30.47 8.36 -5.21
CA ARG A 427 31.93 8.16 -5.09
C ARG A 427 32.27 6.95 -4.22
N ALA A 428 31.61 6.83 -3.07
CA ALA A 428 31.79 5.69 -2.17
C ALA A 428 31.39 4.35 -2.82
N VAL A 429 30.44 4.35 -3.76
CA VAL A 429 30.04 3.15 -4.51
C VAL A 429 31.02 2.83 -5.65
N SER A 430 31.21 3.76 -6.60
CA SER A 430 32.22 3.63 -7.67
C SER A 430 32.35 4.90 -8.51
N VAL A 431 33.52 5.07 -9.15
CA VAL A 431 33.78 6.16 -10.12
C VAL A 431 32.77 6.15 -11.29
N THR A 432 32.32 4.97 -11.73
CA THR A 432 31.29 4.86 -12.79
C THR A 432 29.96 5.43 -12.31
N ARG A 433 29.53 5.09 -11.09
CA ARG A 433 28.27 5.61 -10.51
C ARG A 433 28.30 7.12 -10.33
N GLU A 434 29.44 7.67 -9.90
CA GLU A 434 29.62 9.13 -9.82
C GLU A 434 29.44 9.80 -11.19
N ARG A 435 30.05 9.26 -12.26
CA ARG A 435 29.92 9.80 -13.62
C ARG A 435 28.48 9.71 -14.15
N ASP A 436 27.81 8.60 -13.92
CA ASP A 436 26.41 8.38 -14.33
C ASP A 436 25.47 9.37 -13.63
N LEU A 437 25.67 9.56 -12.32
CA LEU A 437 24.90 10.54 -11.55
C LEU A 437 25.16 11.97 -12.02
N LEU A 438 26.42 12.35 -12.26
CA LEU A 438 26.77 13.67 -12.82
C LEU A 438 26.13 13.90 -14.20
N HIS A 439 25.96 12.85 -15.00
CA HIS A 439 25.23 12.94 -16.26
C HIS A 439 23.73 13.16 -16.03
N ALA A 440 23.09 12.36 -15.17
CA ALA A 440 21.68 12.49 -14.85
C ALA A 440 21.33 13.86 -14.23
N LEU A 441 22.18 14.39 -13.34
CA LEU A 441 22.02 15.72 -12.75
C LEU A 441 22.10 16.84 -13.81
N ARG A 442 23.00 16.71 -14.79
CA ARG A 442 23.08 17.65 -15.94
C ARG A 442 21.81 17.62 -16.78
N VAL A 443 21.29 16.42 -17.08
CA VAL A 443 20.05 16.25 -17.85
C VAL A 443 18.85 16.84 -17.09
N ALA A 444 18.83 16.70 -15.77
CA ALA A 444 17.78 17.26 -14.90
C ALA A 444 17.90 18.78 -14.65
N GLY A 445 18.95 19.45 -15.16
CA GLY A 445 19.17 20.88 -14.93
C GLY A 445 19.67 21.23 -13.51
N LEU A 446 20.16 20.23 -12.76
CA LEU A 446 20.67 20.37 -11.39
C LEU A 446 22.20 20.49 -11.32
N ALA A 447 22.86 20.61 -12.47
CA ALA A 447 24.31 20.77 -12.53
C ALA A 447 24.73 22.18 -12.09
N GLY A 448 25.27 22.29 -10.88
CA GLY A 448 25.75 23.55 -10.29
C GLY A 448 24.82 24.18 -9.24
N ALA A 449 23.82 23.44 -8.76
CA ALA A 449 22.93 23.83 -7.67
C ALA A 449 23.57 23.69 -6.28
#